data_AF-A0A8S1TH69-F1
#
_entry.id   AF-A0A8S1TH69-F1
#
_cell.length_a   1.000
_cell.length_b   1.000
_cell.length_c   1.000
_cell.angle_alpha   90.00
_cell.angle_beta   90.00
_cell.angle_gamma   90.00
#
_symmetry.space_group_name_H-M   'P 1'
#
loop_
_entity.id
_entity.type
_entity.pdbx_description
1 polymer ?
#
loop_
_entity_poly.entity_id
_entity_poly.type
_entity_poly.pdbx_seq_one_letter_code
_entity_poly.pdbx_strand_id
1 'polypeptide(L)'
;MASATKEKKLKKKEKEEQIQSKSLGNFHNLELLCKADDRQKKTLEKIIKQKPDLARSLNIYADGVKYYIARQQQRDKLLAGKEIPLMEVSEEQPQLPSLPLITNRQMARQYKQDFFPPRLLSESLEKQNKRQINPNNYTPFANRQRIPIPALNPPLKINRDRDLPKLKYNYYVGPGNNGELVKRILQKREQYWTAVPLTFQYKHFMWQQSYNGMDFNRLTQSESQFARVMYNFFEFHKNITSKTGLSQSLLQYYNNIEKTFDIIPLVFMINFKNQDWMKDIQQFTEFYQTNNPLVQASMKSTLEFDFYVSNLASTKVNYNGIKTYKMQDTLTSKTQYLWLLKPADWNRGEGVHVFSTLEEVETLIKSYYYGKGNYECKEFVIQKYIERPLLLSGRKFDIRCWVLISQDMQFFLFKEAYIRTSGTAFSLDNKDRYIHLTNNAVQKNAQNYGQFEDGNQLSLNRFQQLLDQQETTYNFRKQGWPMIKDVVKITMNSTRLNKRNRKYGMQLLGYDFMIDENLKLWLIEVNANPCLEESSNLLKMLIPRMLDDAFKLTLDQVFTPEVDFGLWLPKFKVDQYEDQENMWESLGFCS
;
A
#
# COMPACT_ATOMS: atom_id res chain seq x y z
N MET A 1 -55.63 -8.12 -37.64
CA MET A 1 -55.20 -8.87 -36.43
C MET A 1 -53.73 -9.32 -36.47
N ALA A 2 -53.17 -9.77 -37.60
CA ALA A 2 -51.77 -10.23 -37.67
C ALA A 2 -50.69 -9.15 -37.39
N SER A 3 -50.95 -7.87 -37.68
CA SER A 3 -49.99 -6.77 -37.44
C SER A 3 -49.82 -6.44 -35.95
N ALA A 4 -50.91 -6.41 -35.18
CA ALA A 4 -50.89 -6.14 -33.74
C ALA A 4 -50.16 -7.23 -32.93
N THR A 5 -50.16 -8.48 -33.42
CA THR A 5 -49.44 -9.59 -32.78
C THR A 5 -47.93 -9.52 -33.04
N LYS A 6 -47.50 -8.96 -34.17
CA LYS A 6 -46.09 -8.79 -34.53
C LYS A 6 -45.47 -7.64 -33.72
N GLU A 7 -46.20 -6.55 -33.56
CA GLU A 7 -45.78 -5.39 -32.76
C GLU A 7 -45.71 -5.69 -31.26
N LYS A 8 -46.67 -6.48 -30.72
CA LYS A 8 -46.58 -6.99 -29.33
C LYS A 8 -45.39 -7.94 -29.11
N LYS A 9 -45.03 -8.77 -30.10
CA LYS A 9 -43.84 -9.63 -30.02
C LYS A 9 -42.55 -8.82 -30.08
N LEU A 10 -42.49 -7.77 -30.90
CA LEU A 10 -41.32 -6.89 -31.00
C LEU A 10 -41.12 -6.09 -29.70
N LYS A 11 -42.17 -5.47 -29.16
CA LYS A 11 -42.13 -4.76 -27.87
C LYS A 11 -41.81 -5.69 -26.70
N LYS A 12 -42.24 -6.96 -26.74
CA LYS A 12 -41.85 -7.97 -25.74
C LYS A 12 -40.37 -8.32 -25.85
N LYS A 13 -39.85 -8.48 -27.06
CA LYS A 13 -38.43 -8.76 -27.33
C LYS A 13 -37.53 -7.58 -26.91
N GLU A 14 -37.90 -6.35 -27.24
CA GLU A 14 -37.17 -5.13 -26.80
C GLU A 14 -37.19 -4.97 -25.27
N LYS A 15 -38.30 -5.30 -24.62
CA LYS A 15 -38.41 -5.28 -23.15
C LYS A 15 -37.60 -6.40 -22.51
N GLU A 16 -37.53 -7.59 -23.12
CA GLU A 16 -36.66 -8.69 -22.70
C GLU A 16 -35.17 -8.37 -22.91
N GLU A 17 -34.81 -7.70 -24.01
CA GLU A 17 -33.45 -7.22 -24.30
C GLU A 17 -33.04 -6.07 -23.37
N GLN A 18 -33.95 -5.15 -23.01
CA GLN A 18 -33.71 -4.14 -21.96
C GLN A 18 -33.57 -4.73 -20.56
N ILE A 19 -34.32 -5.80 -20.24
CA ILE A 19 -34.20 -6.52 -18.96
C ILE A 19 -32.90 -7.34 -18.93
N GLN A 20 -32.48 -7.90 -20.07
CA GLN A 20 -31.16 -8.53 -20.21
C GLN A 20 -30.03 -7.50 -20.09
N SER A 21 -30.09 -6.34 -20.75
CA SER A 21 -29.03 -5.32 -20.62
C SER A 21 -28.97 -4.72 -19.21
N LYS A 22 -30.12 -4.52 -18.55
CA LYS A 22 -30.19 -4.10 -17.13
C LYS A 22 -29.71 -5.17 -16.15
N SER A 23 -29.80 -6.46 -16.48
CA SER A 23 -29.30 -7.54 -15.62
C SER A 23 -27.82 -7.86 -15.86
N LEU A 24 -27.31 -7.71 -17.08
CA LEU A 24 -25.90 -7.88 -17.42
C LEU A 24 -24.98 -6.79 -16.83
N GLY A 25 -25.50 -5.58 -16.57
CA GLY A 25 -24.75 -4.50 -15.90
C GLY A 25 -24.36 -4.80 -14.44
N ASN A 26 -24.87 -5.88 -13.83
CA ASN A 26 -24.68 -6.19 -12.40
C ASN A 26 -23.69 -7.33 -12.10
N PHE A 27 -22.98 -7.88 -13.10
CA PHE A 27 -22.17 -9.11 -12.89
C PHE A 27 -20.66 -8.97 -13.14
N HIS A 28 -20.12 -7.76 -13.01
CA HIS A 28 -18.71 -7.48 -13.30
C HIS A 28 -17.73 -7.82 -12.17
N ASN A 29 -18.18 -8.47 -11.09
CA ASN A 29 -17.33 -8.76 -9.94
C ASN A 29 -17.62 -10.18 -9.42
N LEU A 30 -16.58 -10.99 -9.19
CA LEU A 30 -16.68 -12.31 -8.53
C LEU A 30 -17.42 -12.21 -7.18
N GLU A 31 -17.37 -11.05 -6.54
CA GLU A 31 -18.08 -10.73 -5.29
C GLU A 31 -19.60 -10.51 -5.47
N LEU A 32 -20.06 -10.08 -6.65
CA LEU A 32 -21.47 -9.97 -7.01
C LEU A 32 -22.08 -11.35 -7.31
N LEU A 33 -21.28 -12.27 -7.86
CA LEU A 33 -21.62 -13.70 -7.97
C LEU A 33 -21.82 -14.36 -6.58
N CYS A 34 -21.08 -13.92 -5.55
CA CYS A 34 -21.25 -14.40 -4.18
C CYS A 34 -22.56 -13.95 -3.50
N LYS A 35 -23.23 -12.91 -4.03
CA LYS A 35 -24.51 -12.38 -3.53
C LYS A 35 -25.68 -12.61 -4.51
N ALA A 36 -25.43 -13.31 -5.61
CA ALA A 36 -26.41 -13.57 -6.64
C ALA A 36 -27.47 -14.59 -6.18
N ASP A 37 -28.74 -14.30 -6.45
CA ASP A 37 -29.82 -15.25 -6.20
C ASP A 37 -29.76 -16.44 -7.18
N ASP A 38 -30.49 -17.52 -6.88
CA ASP A 38 -30.43 -18.76 -7.68
C ASP A 38 -30.96 -18.60 -9.10
N ARG A 39 -31.76 -17.56 -9.36
CA ARG A 39 -32.25 -17.23 -10.70
C ARG A 39 -31.17 -16.56 -11.54
N GLN A 40 -30.37 -15.69 -10.92
CA GLN A 40 -29.21 -15.05 -11.52
C GLN A 40 -28.12 -16.08 -11.84
N LYS A 41 -27.84 -17.03 -10.93
CA LYS A 41 -26.88 -18.12 -11.18
C LYS A 41 -27.25 -18.99 -12.39
N LYS A 42 -28.52 -19.41 -12.49
CA LYS A 42 -29.01 -20.17 -13.67
C LYS A 42 -28.93 -19.38 -14.97
N THR A 43 -29.08 -18.06 -14.91
CA THR A 43 -28.97 -17.18 -16.08
C THR A 43 -27.52 -17.09 -16.55
N LEU A 44 -26.57 -16.97 -15.62
CA LEU A 44 -25.13 -17.01 -15.88
C LEU A 44 -24.68 -18.35 -16.49
N GLU A 45 -25.13 -19.47 -15.94
CA GLU A 45 -24.86 -20.81 -16.51
C GLU A 45 -25.34 -20.92 -17.96
N LYS A 46 -26.52 -20.35 -18.25
CA LYS A 46 -27.09 -20.35 -19.60
C LYS A 46 -26.30 -19.44 -20.55
N ILE A 47 -25.83 -18.27 -20.10
CA ILE A 47 -24.99 -17.36 -20.89
C ILE A 47 -23.64 -18.00 -21.20
N ILE A 48 -22.98 -18.63 -20.22
CA ILE A 48 -21.70 -19.33 -20.39
C ILE A 48 -21.85 -20.46 -21.43
N LYS A 49 -22.96 -21.18 -21.41
CA LYS A 49 -23.24 -22.28 -22.35
C LYS A 49 -23.61 -21.81 -23.76
N GLN A 50 -24.20 -20.63 -23.91
CA GLN A 50 -24.71 -20.13 -25.20
C GLN A 50 -23.79 -19.12 -25.90
N LYS A 51 -22.93 -18.39 -25.17
CA LYS A 51 -22.01 -17.37 -25.70
C LYS A 51 -20.64 -17.41 -25.00
N PRO A 52 -19.82 -18.45 -25.25
CA PRO A 52 -18.55 -18.67 -24.57
C PRO A 52 -17.54 -17.52 -24.76
N ASP A 53 -17.54 -16.85 -25.90
CA ASP A 53 -16.60 -15.74 -26.18
C ASP A 53 -16.92 -14.47 -25.35
N LEU A 54 -18.20 -14.23 -25.06
CA LEU A 54 -18.64 -13.13 -24.20
C LEU A 54 -18.36 -13.41 -22.71
N ALA A 55 -18.45 -14.68 -22.29
CA ALA A 55 -18.05 -15.08 -20.93
C ALA A 55 -16.54 -14.92 -20.71
N ARG A 56 -15.75 -15.16 -21.76
CA ARG A 56 -14.29 -15.00 -21.78
C ARG A 56 -13.86 -13.53 -21.73
N SER A 57 -14.57 -12.60 -22.40
CA SER A 57 -14.29 -11.16 -22.33
C SER A 57 -14.70 -10.50 -21.01
N LEU A 58 -15.67 -11.08 -20.30
CA LEU A 58 -16.16 -10.60 -19.00
C LEU A 58 -15.38 -11.16 -17.78
N ASN A 59 -14.31 -11.92 -18.01
CA ASN A 59 -13.49 -12.53 -16.94
C ASN A 59 -14.30 -13.43 -15.96
N ILE A 60 -15.43 -13.98 -16.42
CA ILE A 60 -16.24 -14.94 -15.65
C ILE A 60 -15.60 -16.32 -15.88
N TYR A 61 -14.53 -16.61 -15.14
CA TYR A 61 -13.95 -17.95 -15.15
C TYR A 61 -15.01 -18.95 -14.62
N ALA A 62 -15.45 -19.85 -15.50
CA ALA A 62 -16.34 -20.97 -15.16
C ALA A 62 -15.79 -21.82 -13.99
N ASP A 63 -14.47 -21.78 -13.77
CA ASP A 63 -13.79 -22.48 -12.68
C ASP A 63 -14.00 -21.83 -11.30
N GLY A 64 -14.21 -20.51 -11.24
CA GLY A 64 -14.54 -19.84 -9.97
C GLY A 64 -15.92 -20.23 -9.43
N VAL A 65 -16.90 -20.41 -10.33
CA VAL A 65 -18.24 -20.88 -9.99
C VAL A 65 -18.23 -22.36 -9.62
N LYS A 66 -17.51 -23.21 -10.37
CA LYS A 66 -17.31 -24.63 -10.02
C LYS A 66 -16.60 -24.80 -8.67
N TYR A 67 -15.55 -24.01 -8.42
CA TYR A 67 -14.81 -24.01 -7.17
C TYR A 67 -15.67 -23.55 -5.98
N TYR A 68 -16.51 -22.54 -6.18
CA TYR A 68 -17.47 -22.10 -5.17
C TYR A 68 -18.52 -23.17 -4.86
N ILE A 69 -19.09 -23.83 -5.87
CA ILE A 69 -20.05 -24.93 -5.68
C ILE A 69 -19.39 -26.10 -4.94
N ALA A 70 -18.16 -26.46 -5.31
CA ALA A 70 -17.39 -27.50 -4.61
C ALA A 70 -17.16 -27.13 -3.13
N ARG A 71 -16.88 -25.86 -2.83
CA ARG A 71 -16.66 -25.36 -1.46
C ARG A 71 -17.95 -25.27 -0.64
N GLN A 72 -19.09 -24.94 -1.25
CA GLN A 72 -20.39 -25.01 -0.58
C GLN A 72 -20.77 -26.45 -0.28
N GLN A 73 -20.58 -27.37 -1.23
CA GLN A 73 -20.79 -28.80 -1.00
C GLN A 73 -19.87 -29.37 0.09
N GLN A 74 -18.62 -28.90 0.17
CA GLN A 74 -17.68 -29.30 1.21
C GLN A 74 -18.06 -28.72 2.58
N ARG A 75 -18.50 -27.46 2.62
CA ARG A 75 -19.03 -26.80 3.83
C ARG A 75 -20.32 -27.47 4.31
N ASP A 76 -21.23 -27.81 3.41
CA ASP A 76 -22.50 -28.48 3.74
C ASP A 76 -22.24 -29.92 4.22
N LYS A 77 -21.23 -30.60 3.66
CA LYS A 77 -20.76 -31.91 4.17
C LYS A 77 -20.12 -31.81 5.57
N LEU A 78 -19.36 -30.74 5.84
CA LEU A 78 -18.78 -30.47 7.15
C LEU A 78 -19.85 -30.07 8.19
N LEU A 79 -20.87 -29.32 7.78
CA LEU A 79 -22.01 -28.94 8.63
C LEU A 79 -23.00 -30.09 8.86
N ALA A 80 -23.01 -31.11 7.98
CA ALA A 80 -23.83 -32.31 8.10
C ALA A 80 -23.26 -33.38 9.06
N GLY A 81 -22.20 -33.07 9.82
CA GLY A 81 -21.79 -33.85 10.98
C GLY A 81 -21.35 -35.30 10.71
N LYS A 82 -20.83 -35.62 9.52
CA LYS A 82 -20.13 -36.88 9.30
C LYS A 82 -18.63 -36.64 9.41
N GLU A 83 -18.09 -36.88 10.60
CA GLU A 83 -16.66 -37.07 10.80
C GLU A 83 -16.18 -38.18 9.85
N ILE A 84 -15.24 -37.84 8.96
CA ILE A 84 -14.45 -38.82 8.24
C ILE A 84 -13.13 -38.92 9.02
N PRO A 85 -12.70 -40.12 9.44
CA PRO A 85 -11.43 -40.27 10.15
C PRO A 85 -10.28 -39.78 9.26
N LEU A 86 -9.35 -39.04 9.85
CA LEU A 86 -8.06 -38.72 9.25
C LEU A 86 -7.38 -40.03 8.86
N MET A 87 -7.24 -40.30 7.56
CA MET A 87 -6.28 -41.29 7.07
C MET A 87 -4.88 -40.75 7.38
N GLU A 88 -4.13 -41.48 8.20
CA GLU A 88 -2.69 -41.33 8.31
C GLU A 88 -2.08 -41.51 6.92
N VAL A 89 -1.52 -40.43 6.37
CA VAL A 89 -0.69 -40.49 5.17
C VAL A 89 0.74 -40.66 5.66
N SER A 90 1.30 -41.85 5.42
CA SER A 90 2.69 -42.19 5.64
C SER A 90 3.63 -41.21 4.91
N GLU A 91 4.72 -40.85 5.58
CA GLU A 91 5.81 -40.03 5.03
C GLU A 91 6.47 -40.69 3.81
N GLU A 92 5.98 -40.39 2.62
CA GLU A 92 6.78 -40.46 1.41
C GLU A 92 6.92 -39.05 0.83
N GLN A 93 8.16 -38.56 0.76
CA GLN A 93 8.50 -37.27 0.18
C GLN A 93 7.98 -37.19 -1.26
N PRO A 94 7.06 -36.27 -1.60
CA PRO A 94 6.73 -36.02 -2.98
C PRO A 94 7.92 -35.29 -3.61
N GLN A 95 8.49 -35.88 -4.66
CA GLN A 95 9.41 -35.16 -5.54
C GLN A 95 8.71 -33.90 -6.07
N LEU A 96 9.29 -32.74 -5.75
CA LEU A 96 8.85 -31.44 -6.25
C LEU A 96 8.80 -31.47 -7.79
N PRO A 97 7.69 -31.07 -8.44
CA PRO A 97 7.69 -30.91 -9.88
C PRO A 97 8.65 -29.78 -10.26
N SER A 98 9.69 -30.11 -11.03
CA SER A 98 10.60 -29.14 -11.61
C SER A 98 9.83 -28.28 -12.62
N LEU A 99 9.60 -27.02 -12.27
CA LEU A 99 9.11 -26.02 -13.23
C LEU A 99 10.22 -25.72 -14.26
N PRO A 100 9.87 -25.54 -15.55
CA PRO A 100 10.85 -25.16 -16.56
C PRO A 100 11.51 -23.82 -16.18
N LEU A 101 12.84 -23.83 -16.19
CA LEU A 101 13.71 -22.68 -15.99
C LEU A 101 13.52 -21.67 -17.13
N ILE A 102 12.55 -20.76 -17.01
CA ILE A 102 12.60 -19.48 -17.73
C ILE A 102 13.69 -18.67 -17.03
N THR A 103 14.91 -18.82 -17.53
CA THR A 103 16.09 -18.16 -16.99
C THR A 103 16.14 -16.74 -17.52
N ASN A 104 16.55 -15.79 -16.67
CA ASN A 104 16.92 -14.42 -17.05
C ASN A 104 18.22 -14.39 -17.89
N ARG A 105 18.42 -15.37 -18.78
CA ARG A 105 19.69 -15.78 -19.43
C ARG A 105 20.28 -14.75 -20.39
N GLN A 106 19.75 -13.54 -20.45
CA GLN A 106 20.33 -12.41 -21.20
C GLN A 106 21.09 -11.40 -20.33
N MET A 107 21.14 -11.59 -19.00
CA MET A 107 21.76 -10.64 -18.05
C MET A 107 23.30 -10.70 -17.92
N ALA A 108 24.04 -11.22 -18.92
CA ALA A 108 25.51 -11.33 -18.84
C ALA A 108 26.30 -10.57 -19.92
N ARG A 109 25.67 -9.82 -20.82
CA ARG A 109 26.39 -9.11 -21.90
C ARG A 109 25.81 -7.75 -22.25
N GLN A 110 25.78 -6.80 -21.31
CA GLN A 110 25.67 -5.37 -21.70
C GLN A 110 26.03 -4.30 -20.65
N TYR A 111 26.62 -4.64 -19.49
CA TYR A 111 27.01 -3.63 -18.48
C TYR A 111 28.51 -3.58 -18.22
N LYS A 112 29.28 -3.42 -19.30
CA LYS A 112 30.63 -2.81 -19.25
C LYS A 112 30.59 -1.62 -20.20
N GLN A 113 30.86 -0.41 -19.70
CA GLN A 113 30.65 0.92 -20.32
C GLN A 113 29.20 1.38 -20.13
N ASP A 114 28.83 2.34 -19.27
CA ASP A 114 29.49 3.59 -18.89
C ASP A 114 29.38 3.85 -17.37
N PHE A 115 30.53 3.86 -16.68
CA PHE A 115 30.64 4.44 -15.34
C PHE A 115 31.03 5.91 -15.51
N PHE A 116 30.10 6.83 -15.30
CA PHE A 116 30.45 8.22 -15.05
C PHE A 116 31.06 8.34 -13.64
N PRO A 117 32.18 9.05 -13.46
CA PRO A 117 32.88 9.13 -12.18
C PRO A 117 32.06 9.94 -11.15
N PRO A 118 32.26 9.70 -9.84
CA PRO A 118 31.64 10.52 -8.80
C PRO A 118 32.16 11.96 -8.92
N ARG A 119 31.26 12.92 -9.19
CA ARG A 119 31.59 14.33 -9.00
C ARG A 119 31.76 14.59 -7.51
N LEU A 120 33.01 14.85 -7.14
CA LEU A 120 33.41 15.50 -5.90
C LEU A 120 32.63 16.82 -5.75
N LEU A 121 31.73 16.88 -4.77
CA LEU A 121 31.30 18.14 -4.16
C LEU A 121 32.25 18.41 -2.99
N SER A 122 33.41 18.97 -3.30
CA SER A 122 34.33 19.54 -2.34
C SER A 122 33.85 20.92 -1.89
N GLU A 123 33.87 21.12 -0.57
CA GLU A 123 34.26 22.36 0.10
C GLU A 123 33.55 23.66 -0.33
N SER A 124 32.31 23.86 0.12
CA SER A 124 31.83 25.21 0.43
C SER A 124 30.59 25.18 1.32
N LEU A 125 30.77 25.03 2.64
CA LEU A 125 29.81 25.49 3.67
C LEU A 125 30.35 25.50 5.12
N GLU A 126 31.64 25.27 5.35
CA GLU A 126 32.29 25.41 6.68
C GLU A 126 32.88 26.80 6.97
N LYS A 127 32.34 27.85 6.37
CA LYS A 127 32.71 29.24 6.67
C LYS A 127 31.48 30.12 6.80
N GLN A 128 30.77 30.03 7.93
CA GLN A 128 30.06 31.15 8.55
C GLN A 128 29.42 30.69 9.88
N ASN A 129 30.19 30.81 10.97
CA ASN A 129 29.73 31.23 12.31
C ASN A 129 30.88 31.09 13.33
N LYS A 130 31.92 31.92 13.17
CA LYS A 130 32.83 32.26 14.27
C LYS A 130 32.30 33.53 14.93
N ARG A 131 31.64 33.41 16.09
CA ARG A 131 31.53 34.52 17.04
C ARG A 131 32.64 34.38 18.07
N GLN A 132 33.37 35.47 18.22
CA GLN A 132 34.59 35.65 19.01
C GLN A 132 34.34 35.38 20.49
N ILE A 133 35.17 34.54 21.11
CA ILE A 133 35.39 34.54 22.55
C ILE A 133 36.77 35.15 22.76
N ASN A 134 36.80 36.28 23.47
CA ASN A 134 38.01 37.02 23.79
C ASN A 134 38.61 36.45 25.09
N PRO A 135 39.83 35.86 25.08
CA PRO A 135 40.42 35.26 26.27
C PRO A 135 41.43 36.23 26.86
N ASN A 136 40.99 37.19 27.65
CA ASN A 136 41.85 37.97 28.53
C ASN A 136 41.00 38.64 29.60
N ASN A 137 41.01 38.05 30.79
CA ASN A 137 41.16 38.74 32.08
C ASN A 137 41.04 37.73 33.22
N TYR A 138 42.17 37.09 33.51
CA TYR A 138 42.44 36.57 34.85
C TYR A 138 43.02 37.72 35.68
N THR A 139 42.48 37.98 36.87
CA THR A 139 43.28 38.05 38.11
C THR A 139 42.37 38.02 39.35
N PRO A 140 42.91 37.53 40.49
CA PRO A 140 42.14 37.04 41.64
C PRO A 140 42.08 38.07 42.77
N PHE A 141 41.03 38.10 43.59
CA PHE A 141 41.13 38.57 44.97
C PHE A 141 40.07 37.97 45.90
N ALA A 142 40.56 37.57 47.06
CA ALA A 142 39.83 37.01 48.19
C ALA A 142 38.99 38.05 48.95
N ASN A 143 38.16 37.50 49.85
CA ASN A 143 37.49 38.10 51.00
C ASN A 143 36.24 38.97 50.76
N ARG A 144 35.08 38.39 51.13
CA ARG A 144 34.06 39.08 51.97
C ARG A 144 33.13 38.06 52.67
N GLN A 145 33.37 37.96 53.98
CA GLN A 145 32.46 37.71 55.11
C GLN A 145 31.21 36.82 54.95
N ARG A 146 31.17 35.76 55.75
CA ARG A 146 30.03 34.87 55.99
C ARG A 146 28.95 35.58 56.83
N ILE A 147 27.71 35.53 56.37
CA ILE A 147 26.50 35.86 57.16
C ILE A 147 25.88 34.51 57.61
N PRO A 148 25.55 34.32 58.90
CA PRO A 148 24.96 33.07 59.39
C PRO A 148 23.45 33.03 59.09
N ILE A 149 23.00 31.97 58.40
CA ILE A 149 21.58 31.65 58.22
C ILE A 149 21.15 30.75 59.39
N PRO A 150 20.00 31.00 60.06
CA PRO A 150 19.54 30.17 61.18
C PRO A 150 19.23 28.74 60.73
N ALA A 151 19.55 27.77 61.59
CA ALA A 151 19.21 26.37 61.38
C ALA A 151 17.70 26.20 61.22
N LEU A 152 17.25 25.89 60.00
CA LEU A 152 15.91 25.39 59.74
C LEU A 152 15.81 23.96 60.30
N ASN A 153 14.74 23.73 61.05
CA ASN A 153 14.36 22.47 61.70
C ASN A 153 14.70 21.23 60.86
N PRO A 154 15.06 20.09 61.50
CA PRO A 154 15.32 18.85 60.77
C PRO A 154 14.10 18.50 59.92
N PRO A 155 14.31 17.98 58.69
CA PRO A 155 13.20 17.70 57.79
C PRO A 155 12.24 16.75 58.48
N LEU A 156 10.98 17.17 58.60
CA LEU A 156 9.86 16.29 58.87
C LEU A 156 10.03 15.06 57.99
N LYS A 157 10.10 13.87 58.61
CA LYS A 157 10.03 12.60 57.89
C LYS A 157 8.66 12.53 57.21
N ILE A 158 8.57 13.10 56.01
CA ILE A 158 7.44 12.92 55.12
C ILE A 158 7.53 11.48 54.66
N ASN A 159 6.55 10.68 55.09
CA ASN A 159 6.36 9.33 54.63
C ASN A 159 5.95 9.39 53.14
N ARG A 160 6.92 9.27 52.22
CA ARG A 160 6.74 9.48 50.77
C ARG A 160 6.24 8.24 50.00
N ASP A 161 5.56 7.31 50.68
CA ASP A 161 5.21 6.01 50.07
C ASP A 161 3.72 5.68 49.96
N ARG A 162 2.81 6.65 50.14
CA ARG A 162 1.40 6.42 49.79
C ARG A 162 0.77 7.63 49.08
N ASP A 163 0.37 7.37 47.84
CA ASP A 163 -0.70 8.06 47.10
C ASP A 163 -0.41 9.40 46.41
N LEU A 164 0.71 9.50 45.68
CA LEU A 164 0.71 10.31 44.45
C LEU A 164 0.09 9.46 43.32
N PRO A 165 -0.92 9.93 42.57
CA PRO A 165 -1.44 9.20 41.43
C PRO A 165 -0.31 8.99 40.44
N LYS A 166 0.12 7.74 40.26
CA LYS A 166 0.98 7.35 39.13
C LYS A 166 0.27 7.84 37.87
N LEU A 167 0.78 8.85 37.18
CA LEU A 167 0.17 9.36 35.95
C LEU A 167 0.09 8.21 34.95
N LYS A 168 -1.11 7.65 34.79
CA LYS A 168 -1.41 6.64 33.78
C LYS A 168 -2.05 7.34 32.59
N TYR A 169 -1.53 7.08 31.40
CA TYR A 169 -2.07 7.54 30.14
C TYR A 169 -3.13 6.57 29.61
N ASN A 170 -4.28 7.09 29.22
CA ASN A 170 -5.33 6.29 28.59
C ASN A 170 -5.14 6.15 27.07
N TYR A 171 -5.30 4.95 26.53
CA TYR A 171 -5.31 4.71 25.08
C TYR A 171 -6.60 4.02 24.61
N TYR A 172 -6.96 4.28 23.36
CA TYR A 172 -8.02 3.56 22.65
C TYR A 172 -7.48 2.97 21.36
N VAL A 173 -7.81 1.69 21.13
CA VAL A 173 -7.56 1.01 19.86
C VAL A 173 -8.92 0.64 19.26
N GLY A 174 -9.22 1.24 18.12
CA GLY A 174 -10.43 0.95 17.36
C GLY A 174 -10.41 -0.43 16.69
N PRO A 175 -11.56 -0.92 16.22
CA PRO A 175 -11.63 -2.16 15.48
C PRO A 175 -10.92 -2.05 14.12
N GLY A 176 -10.53 -3.20 13.56
CA GLY A 176 -9.96 -3.30 12.22
C GLY A 176 -8.44 -3.29 12.18
N ASN A 177 -7.90 -3.74 11.05
CA ASN A 177 -6.45 -3.92 10.77
C ASN A 177 -5.63 -4.47 11.96
N ASN A 178 -6.09 -5.59 12.54
CA ASN A 178 -5.45 -6.24 13.69
C ASN A 178 -5.22 -5.33 14.91
N GLY A 179 -6.26 -4.58 15.34
CA GLY A 179 -6.21 -3.78 16.57
C GLY A 179 -5.86 -4.59 17.83
N GLU A 180 -6.13 -5.90 17.85
CA GLU A 180 -5.75 -6.76 18.98
C GLU A 180 -4.24 -6.91 19.13
N LEU A 181 -3.50 -7.02 18.02
CA LEU A 181 -2.04 -6.97 18.04
C LEU A 181 -1.53 -5.66 18.64
N VAL A 182 -2.10 -4.53 18.26
CA VAL A 182 -1.71 -3.22 18.79
C VAL A 182 -1.95 -3.15 20.30
N LYS A 183 -3.09 -3.66 20.77
CA LYS A 183 -3.37 -3.76 22.22
C LYS A 183 -2.36 -4.69 22.91
N ARG A 184 -2.03 -5.85 22.34
CA ARG A 184 -1.05 -6.81 22.88
C ARG A 184 0.32 -6.17 23.10
N ILE A 185 0.73 -5.27 22.20
CA ILE A 185 1.99 -4.53 22.30
C ILE A 185 1.89 -3.39 23.34
N LEU A 186 0.77 -2.67 23.38
CA LEU A 186 0.52 -1.63 24.39
C LEU A 186 0.33 -2.19 25.80
N GLN A 187 -0.20 -3.41 25.95
CA GLN A 187 -0.36 -4.09 27.24
C GLN A 187 0.97 -4.33 27.95
N LYS A 188 2.06 -4.51 27.19
CA LYS A 188 3.38 -4.55 27.80
C LYS A 188 3.68 -3.24 28.55
N ARG A 189 3.00 -2.13 28.22
CA ARG A 189 3.18 -0.78 28.80
C ARG A 189 2.16 -0.50 29.91
N GLU A 190 1.50 -1.53 30.45
CA GLU A 190 0.39 -1.42 31.42
C GLU A 190 0.70 -0.68 32.73
N GLN A 191 1.99 -0.52 33.04
CA GLN A 191 2.45 0.24 34.20
C GLN A 191 2.04 1.72 34.11
N TYR A 192 2.05 2.28 32.89
CA TYR A 192 1.73 3.69 32.64
C TYR A 192 0.73 3.90 31.49
N TRP A 193 0.26 2.86 30.81
CA TRP A 193 -0.83 2.91 29.84
C TRP A 193 -2.04 2.07 30.27
N THR A 194 -3.24 2.64 30.12
CA THR A 194 -4.52 1.98 30.44
C THR A 194 -5.43 1.98 29.21
N ALA A 195 -5.97 0.83 28.85
CA ALA A 195 -6.97 0.73 27.78
C ALA A 195 -8.29 1.34 28.24
N VAL A 196 -8.92 2.17 27.40
CA VAL A 196 -10.23 2.78 27.66
C VAL A 196 -11.19 2.61 26.49
N PRO A 197 -12.52 2.57 26.72
CA PRO A 197 -13.49 2.48 25.64
C PRO A 197 -13.57 3.77 24.80
N LEU A 198 -14.17 3.69 23.62
CA LEU A 198 -14.37 4.83 22.73
C LEU A 198 -15.16 5.98 23.40
N THR A 199 -16.08 5.65 24.29
CA THR A 199 -16.90 6.63 25.02
C THR A 199 -16.12 7.44 26.05
N PHE A 200 -14.93 6.99 26.46
CA PHE A 200 -14.13 7.67 27.47
C PHE A 200 -13.55 8.97 26.93
N GLN A 201 -13.79 10.12 27.57
CA GLN A 201 -13.45 11.43 26.99
C GLN A 201 -11.93 11.69 26.94
N TYR A 202 -11.21 11.28 27.99
CA TYR A 202 -9.79 11.62 28.18
C TYR A 202 -8.87 10.50 27.66
N LYS A 203 -8.54 10.56 26.38
CA LYS A 203 -7.62 9.63 25.71
C LYS A 203 -6.36 10.37 25.30
N HIS A 204 -5.19 9.81 25.60
CA HIS A 204 -3.89 10.35 25.20
C HIS A 204 -3.39 9.72 23.90
N PHE A 205 -3.79 8.50 23.59
CA PHE A 205 -3.49 7.85 22.32
C PHE A 205 -4.72 7.23 21.68
N MET A 206 -4.89 7.46 20.37
CA MET A 206 -5.92 6.81 19.59
C MET A 206 -5.32 6.14 18.36
N TRP A 207 -5.45 4.82 18.30
CA TRP A 207 -5.12 4.01 17.13
C TRP A 207 -6.38 3.55 16.43
N GLN A 208 -6.55 3.86 15.15
CA GLN A 208 -7.70 3.42 14.35
C GLN A 208 -7.27 2.99 12.95
N GLN A 209 -8.10 2.20 12.26
CA GLN A 209 -7.87 1.84 10.86
C GLN A 209 -8.10 3.02 9.89
N SER A 210 -8.91 3.99 10.27
CA SER A 210 -9.22 5.18 9.48
C SER A 210 -9.20 6.43 10.34
N TYR A 211 -8.95 7.59 9.73
CA TYR A 211 -8.99 8.88 10.41
C TYR A 211 -10.41 9.43 10.63
N ASN A 212 -11.46 8.69 10.25
CA ASN A 212 -12.84 9.15 10.41
C ASN A 212 -13.15 9.41 11.89
N GLY A 213 -13.71 10.58 12.18
CA GLY A 213 -14.03 11.02 13.54
C GLY A 213 -12.83 11.52 14.36
N MET A 214 -11.62 11.60 13.78
CA MET A 214 -10.49 12.27 14.42
C MET A 214 -10.61 13.79 14.26
N ASP A 215 -10.58 14.51 15.38
CA ASP A 215 -10.56 15.97 15.37
C ASP A 215 -9.12 16.49 15.51
N PHE A 216 -8.46 16.69 14.37
CA PHE A 216 -7.10 17.21 14.31
C PHE A 216 -6.94 18.62 14.88
N ASN A 217 -8.03 19.37 15.13
CA ASN A 217 -7.93 20.67 15.80
C ASN A 217 -7.52 20.54 17.27
N ARG A 218 -7.68 19.35 17.87
CA ARG A 218 -7.17 19.05 19.21
C ARG A 218 -5.65 18.94 19.27
N LEU A 219 -5.00 18.73 18.13
CA LEU A 219 -3.55 18.58 18.00
C LEU A 219 -2.82 19.93 17.90
N THR A 220 -3.19 20.90 18.76
CA THR A 220 -2.63 22.26 18.75
C THR A 220 -1.66 22.49 19.91
N GLN A 221 -0.91 23.59 19.84
CA GLN A 221 0.19 23.90 20.77
C GLN A 221 -0.25 24.26 22.20
N SER A 222 -1.55 24.37 22.50
CA SER A 222 -2.05 24.77 23.82
C SER A 222 -1.55 23.80 24.90
N GLU A 223 -0.73 24.33 25.81
CA GLU A 223 0.23 23.59 26.65
C GLU A 223 -0.38 22.87 27.87
N SER A 224 -1.67 22.53 27.85
CA SER A 224 -2.20 21.69 28.93
C SER A 224 -1.68 20.25 28.75
N GLN A 225 -0.83 19.77 29.66
CA GLN A 225 -0.38 18.37 29.71
C GLN A 225 -1.57 17.39 29.78
N PHE A 226 -2.69 17.82 30.37
CA PHE A 226 -3.94 17.05 30.45
C PHE A 226 -4.77 17.03 29.15
N ALA A 227 -4.32 17.77 28.12
CA ALA A 227 -4.98 17.86 26.81
C ALA A 227 -4.18 17.20 25.67
N ARG A 228 -2.98 16.65 25.93
CA ARG A 228 -2.14 16.04 24.89
C ARG A 228 -2.78 14.74 24.39
N VAL A 229 -3.08 14.71 23.10
CA VAL A 229 -3.60 13.53 22.40
C VAL A 229 -2.70 13.25 21.21
N MET A 230 -2.42 11.97 20.94
CA MET A 230 -1.72 11.49 19.76
C MET A 230 -2.62 10.62 18.91
N TYR A 231 -2.57 10.84 17.59
CA TYR A 231 -3.29 10.05 16.59
C TYR A 231 -2.32 9.26 15.72
N ASN A 232 -2.72 8.07 15.30
CA ASN A 232 -1.97 7.27 14.32
C ASN A 232 -2.18 7.73 12.85
N PHE A 233 -2.51 9.01 12.67
CA PHE A 233 -2.60 9.65 11.36
C PHE A 233 -2.08 11.09 11.37
N PHE A 234 -1.66 11.55 10.19
CA PHE A 234 -1.47 12.97 9.89
C PHE A 234 -2.57 13.50 8.95
N GLU A 235 -2.96 14.77 9.12
CA GLU A 235 -3.75 15.46 8.09
C GLU A 235 -2.98 15.47 6.75
N PHE A 236 -3.70 15.41 5.64
CA PHE A 236 -3.14 15.45 4.28
C PHE A 236 -2.29 14.23 3.88
N HIS A 237 -2.30 13.13 4.65
CA HIS A 237 -1.58 11.90 4.27
C HIS A 237 -1.97 11.36 2.88
N LYS A 238 -3.19 11.65 2.41
CA LYS A 238 -3.67 11.29 1.06
C LYS A 238 -2.83 11.87 -0.08
N ASN A 239 -2.03 12.92 0.16
CA ASN A 239 -1.09 13.45 -0.83
C ASN A 239 -0.07 12.42 -1.31
N ILE A 240 0.22 11.37 -0.54
CA ILE A 240 1.07 10.26 -1.02
C ILE A 240 0.40 8.90 -0.89
N THR A 241 -0.64 8.78 -0.06
CA THR A 241 -1.29 7.48 0.21
C THR A 241 -2.50 7.18 -0.66
N SER A 242 -3.00 8.14 -1.45
CA SER A 242 -3.92 7.85 -2.54
C SER A 242 -3.15 7.71 -3.86
N LYS A 243 -3.67 6.92 -4.80
CA LYS A 243 -3.02 6.68 -6.10
C LYS A 243 -2.86 7.98 -6.90
N THR A 244 -3.90 8.82 -6.86
CA THR A 244 -3.91 10.13 -7.52
C THR A 244 -3.02 11.12 -6.78
N GLY A 245 -3.08 11.15 -5.45
CA GLY A 245 -2.25 12.02 -4.62
C GLY A 245 -0.76 11.78 -4.85
N LEU A 246 -0.30 10.52 -4.78
CA LEU A 246 1.10 10.16 -5.02
C LEU A 246 1.61 10.68 -6.36
N SER A 247 0.83 10.43 -7.42
CA SER A 247 1.19 10.83 -8.79
C SER A 247 1.24 12.36 -8.90
N GLN A 248 0.25 13.07 -8.34
CA GLN A 248 0.21 14.53 -8.35
C GLN A 248 1.35 15.16 -7.55
N SER A 249 1.66 14.64 -6.36
CA SER A 249 2.74 15.15 -5.51
C SER A 249 4.10 15.02 -6.21
N LEU A 250 4.38 13.87 -6.85
CA LEU A 250 5.63 13.68 -7.60
C LEU A 250 5.70 14.55 -8.86
N LEU A 251 4.61 14.65 -9.64
CA LEU A 251 4.56 15.53 -10.82
C LEU A 251 4.80 16.99 -10.43
N GLN A 252 4.23 17.45 -9.32
CA GLN A 252 4.45 18.80 -8.81
C GLN A 252 5.87 19.00 -8.29
N TYR A 253 6.43 18.01 -7.59
CA TYR A 253 7.76 18.08 -7.02
C TYR A 253 8.86 18.17 -8.08
N TYR A 254 8.80 17.31 -9.10
CA TYR A 254 9.80 17.34 -10.17
C TYR A 254 9.52 18.38 -11.24
N ASN A 255 8.24 18.72 -11.46
CA ASN A 255 7.79 19.49 -12.62
C ASN A 255 8.40 18.98 -13.94
N ASN A 256 8.64 17.66 -14.00
CA ASN A 256 9.28 16.96 -15.10
C ASN A 256 8.74 15.52 -15.14
N ILE A 257 8.17 15.16 -16.27
CA ILE A 257 7.48 13.88 -16.48
C ILE A 257 8.44 12.71 -16.48
N GLU A 258 9.57 12.82 -17.15
CA GLU A 258 10.56 11.74 -17.25
C GLU A 258 11.08 11.37 -15.85
N LYS A 259 11.50 12.38 -15.08
CA LYS A 259 11.94 12.16 -13.68
C LYS A 259 10.84 11.58 -12.79
N THR A 260 9.58 11.98 -13.01
CA THR A 260 8.45 11.46 -12.23
C THR A 260 8.19 9.99 -12.57
N PHE A 261 8.10 9.68 -13.86
CA PHE A 261 7.86 8.34 -14.37
C PHE A 261 9.12 7.47 -14.44
N ASP A 262 10.24 7.97 -13.92
CA ASP A 262 11.39 7.16 -13.54
C ASP A 262 11.24 6.53 -12.15
N ILE A 263 10.38 7.10 -11.30
CA ILE A 263 10.14 6.63 -9.92
C ILE A 263 8.89 5.76 -9.84
N ILE A 264 7.79 6.18 -10.47
CA ILE A 264 6.53 5.44 -10.53
C ILE A 264 6.22 5.03 -11.98
N PRO A 265 5.45 3.96 -12.24
CA PRO A 265 5.00 3.66 -13.59
C PRO A 265 4.18 4.82 -14.17
N LEU A 266 4.20 4.99 -15.50
CA LEU A 266 3.39 5.99 -16.19
C LEU A 266 1.92 5.89 -15.77
N VAL A 267 1.34 7.01 -15.34
CA VAL A 267 -0.03 7.10 -14.82
C VAL A 267 -0.77 8.25 -15.51
N PHE A 268 -2.01 7.96 -15.91
CA PHE A 268 -3.03 8.94 -16.26
C PHE A 268 -4.13 8.90 -15.20
N MET A 269 -4.53 10.07 -14.72
CA MET A 269 -5.56 10.24 -13.70
C MET A 269 -6.83 10.73 -14.36
N ILE A 270 -7.94 10.06 -14.09
CA ILE A 270 -9.26 10.40 -14.62
C ILE A 270 -10.19 10.65 -13.44
N ASN A 271 -10.69 11.88 -13.32
CA ASN A 271 -11.64 12.22 -12.26
C ASN A 271 -12.92 12.81 -12.86
N PHE A 272 -13.96 12.00 -12.96
CA PHE A 272 -15.27 12.40 -13.48
C PHE A 272 -16.03 13.35 -12.55
N LYS A 273 -15.48 13.67 -11.37
CA LYS A 273 -16.00 14.75 -10.53
C LYS A 273 -15.49 16.12 -10.98
N ASN A 274 -14.42 16.20 -11.78
CA ASN A 274 -13.82 17.48 -12.19
C ASN A 274 -14.40 17.98 -13.51
N GLN A 275 -14.49 19.30 -13.71
CA GLN A 275 -14.92 19.88 -15.01
C GLN A 275 -13.99 19.52 -16.19
N ASP A 276 -12.71 19.28 -15.93
CA ASP A 276 -11.70 19.03 -16.96
C ASP A 276 -11.58 17.55 -17.37
N TRP A 277 -12.45 16.65 -16.89
CA TRP A 277 -12.33 15.20 -17.11
C TRP A 277 -12.24 14.79 -18.59
N MET A 278 -12.90 15.54 -19.48
CA MET A 278 -12.83 15.29 -20.94
C MET A 278 -11.39 15.46 -21.47
N LYS A 279 -10.65 16.44 -20.93
CA LYS A 279 -9.24 16.66 -21.30
C LYS A 279 -8.34 15.54 -20.79
N ASP A 280 -8.62 15.04 -19.58
CA ASP A 280 -7.87 13.90 -19.01
C ASP A 280 -8.05 12.64 -19.88
N ILE A 281 -9.29 12.37 -20.32
CA ILE A 281 -9.61 11.26 -21.24
C ILE A 281 -8.95 11.48 -22.60
N GLN A 282 -9.07 12.66 -23.18
CA GLN A 282 -8.47 12.99 -24.47
C GLN A 282 -6.96 12.80 -24.44
N GLN A 283 -6.30 13.26 -23.38
CA GLN A 283 -4.85 13.13 -23.23
C GLN A 283 -4.40 11.67 -23.17
N PHE A 284 -5.08 10.82 -22.39
CA PHE A 284 -4.78 9.39 -22.37
C PHE A 284 -5.00 8.76 -23.75
N THR A 285 -6.12 9.09 -24.39
CA THR A 285 -6.51 8.53 -25.70
C THR A 285 -5.50 8.90 -26.80
N GLU A 286 -5.09 10.18 -26.89
CA GLU A 286 -4.07 10.65 -27.82
C GLU A 286 -2.72 9.96 -27.56
N PHE A 287 -2.32 9.85 -26.30
CA PHE A 287 -1.08 9.17 -25.93
C PHE A 287 -1.11 7.69 -26.32
N TYR A 288 -2.22 7.02 -26.01
CA TYR A 288 -2.45 5.62 -26.34
C TYR A 288 -2.35 5.39 -27.85
N GLN A 289 -3.07 6.17 -28.66
CA GLN A 289 -3.03 6.05 -30.12
C GLN A 289 -1.64 6.28 -30.71
N THR A 290 -0.94 7.32 -30.23
CA THR A 290 0.38 7.70 -30.77
C THR A 290 1.41 6.61 -30.50
N ASN A 291 1.31 5.93 -29.36
CA ASN A 291 2.30 4.96 -28.93
C ASN A 291 1.93 3.52 -29.26
N ASN A 292 0.64 3.18 -29.45
CA ASN A 292 0.25 1.79 -29.64
C ASN A 292 0.78 1.23 -30.98
N PRO A 293 1.55 0.13 -30.97
CA PRO A 293 2.15 -0.42 -32.18
C PRO A 293 1.12 -0.97 -33.19
N LEU A 294 -0.12 -1.23 -32.78
CA LEU A 294 -1.21 -1.56 -33.69
C LEU A 294 -2.18 -0.39 -33.89
N VAL A 295 -2.19 0.18 -35.09
CA VAL A 295 -3.32 0.95 -35.63
C VAL A 295 -4.04 0.07 -36.64
N GLN A 296 -4.94 -0.80 -36.18
CA GLN A 296 -5.87 -1.48 -37.07
C GLN A 296 -7.03 -0.53 -37.38
N ALA A 297 -7.43 -0.42 -38.66
CA ALA A 297 -8.53 0.44 -39.10
C ALA A 297 -9.89 0.13 -38.43
N SER A 298 -10.03 -1.03 -37.77
CA SER A 298 -11.25 -1.49 -37.09
C SER A 298 -11.26 -1.28 -35.57
N MET A 299 -10.20 -0.76 -34.96
CA MET A 299 -10.16 -0.53 -33.51
C MET A 299 -10.75 0.82 -33.13
N LYS A 300 -11.44 0.88 -31.99
CA LYS A 300 -11.96 2.12 -31.42
C LYS A 300 -10.79 3.07 -31.16
N SER A 301 -10.90 4.27 -31.71
CA SER A 301 -9.89 5.30 -31.60
C SER A 301 -10.16 6.22 -30.40
N THR A 302 -11.41 6.52 -30.07
CA THR A 302 -11.77 7.47 -29.01
C THR A 302 -12.48 6.82 -27.85
N LEU A 303 -12.35 7.37 -26.63
CA LEU A 303 -13.20 7.00 -25.50
C LEU A 303 -14.42 7.92 -25.44
N GLU A 304 -15.61 7.34 -25.32
CA GLU A 304 -16.88 8.10 -25.35
C GLU A 304 -17.73 7.81 -24.11
N PHE A 305 -18.04 8.87 -23.36
CA PHE A 305 -18.82 8.79 -22.13
C PHE A 305 -19.96 9.82 -22.15
N ASP A 306 -21.18 9.35 -21.86
CA ASP A 306 -22.41 10.12 -21.72
C ASP A 306 -22.71 10.45 -20.24
N PHE A 307 -21.67 10.81 -19.50
CA PHE A 307 -21.77 11.06 -18.06
C PHE A 307 -22.23 12.48 -17.75
N TYR A 308 -23.21 12.61 -16.85
CA TYR A 308 -23.61 13.91 -16.30
C TYR A 308 -22.68 14.30 -15.14
N VAL A 309 -22.03 15.46 -15.23
CA VAL A 309 -21.14 16.01 -14.19
C VAL A 309 -21.70 17.33 -13.67
N SER A 310 -22.08 17.37 -12.39
CA SER A 310 -22.49 18.59 -11.71
C SER A 310 -21.27 19.38 -11.24
N ASN A 311 -21.16 20.64 -11.66
CA ASN A 311 -20.10 21.61 -11.35
C ASN A 311 -19.31 21.38 -10.05
N LEU A 312 -18.02 21.08 -10.19
CA LEU A 312 -17.05 20.88 -9.12
C LEU A 312 -15.64 21.31 -9.59
N ALA A 313 -14.76 21.56 -8.62
CA ALA A 313 -13.49 22.27 -8.75
C ALA A 313 -12.59 21.78 -9.92
N SER A 314 -11.94 22.72 -10.61
CA SER A 314 -10.85 22.40 -11.54
C SER A 314 -9.63 21.94 -10.75
N THR A 315 -9.09 20.78 -11.11
CA THR A 315 -7.76 20.34 -10.70
C THR A 315 -6.99 20.02 -11.97
N LYS A 316 -6.19 20.97 -12.46
CA LYS A 316 -5.30 20.72 -13.59
C LYS A 316 -4.12 19.89 -13.13
N VAL A 317 -3.98 18.70 -13.69
CA VAL A 317 -2.72 17.96 -13.65
C VAL A 317 -1.84 18.44 -14.80
N ASN A 318 -0.61 18.83 -14.49
CA ASN A 318 0.34 19.27 -15.51
C ASN A 318 1.09 18.06 -16.10
N TYR A 319 0.76 17.70 -17.33
CA TYR A 319 1.48 16.70 -18.12
C TYR A 319 2.30 17.32 -19.27
N ASN A 320 2.95 18.47 -19.02
CA ASN A 320 3.90 19.05 -19.98
C ASN A 320 5.02 18.07 -20.36
N GLY A 321 5.18 17.84 -21.66
CA GLY A 321 6.18 16.92 -22.21
C GLY A 321 5.71 15.47 -22.38
N ILE A 322 4.44 15.14 -22.07
CA ILE A 322 3.95 13.76 -22.19
C ILE A 322 4.01 13.23 -23.64
N LYS A 323 3.87 14.12 -24.63
CA LYS A 323 3.95 13.78 -26.05
C LYS A 323 5.33 13.28 -26.49
N THR A 324 6.39 13.63 -25.75
CA THR A 324 7.76 13.19 -26.04
C THR A 324 8.20 12.02 -25.16
N TYR A 325 7.35 11.56 -24.23
CA TYR A 325 7.68 10.46 -23.35
C TYR A 325 7.77 9.14 -24.12
N LYS A 326 8.93 8.48 -24.06
CA LYS A 326 9.19 7.24 -24.78
C LYS A 326 8.79 6.02 -23.95
N MET A 327 7.84 5.24 -24.44
CA MET A 327 7.49 3.95 -23.86
C MET A 327 8.60 2.93 -24.06
N GLN A 328 8.84 2.09 -23.07
CA GLN A 328 9.60 0.86 -23.30
C GLN A 328 8.80 -0.05 -24.23
N ASP A 329 9.47 -0.81 -25.11
CA ASP A 329 8.80 -1.74 -26.03
C ASP A 329 7.91 -2.75 -25.28
N THR A 330 6.85 -3.24 -25.92
CA THR A 330 5.93 -4.23 -25.33
C THR A 330 6.36 -5.69 -25.60
N LEU A 331 6.06 -6.60 -24.67
CA LEU A 331 6.31 -8.04 -24.81
C LEU A 331 5.19 -8.81 -25.50
N THR A 332 3.96 -8.30 -25.49
CA THR A 332 2.78 -8.96 -26.05
C THR A 332 2.86 -8.98 -27.59
N SER A 333 3.52 -9.98 -28.15
CA SER A 333 3.75 -10.16 -29.60
C SER A 333 4.22 -8.91 -30.37
N LYS A 334 4.73 -7.89 -29.66
CA LYS A 334 5.02 -6.52 -30.15
C LYS A 334 3.81 -5.75 -30.70
N THR A 335 2.59 -6.11 -30.29
CA THR A 335 1.35 -5.60 -30.89
C THR A 335 0.45 -4.76 -29.98
N GLN A 336 0.45 -4.94 -28.65
CA GLN A 336 -0.44 -4.15 -27.78
C GLN A 336 0.11 -3.90 -26.37
N TYR A 337 0.24 -2.64 -25.96
CA TYR A 337 0.60 -2.34 -24.57
C TYR A 337 -0.44 -2.81 -23.56
N LEU A 338 0.03 -3.39 -22.45
CA LEU A 338 -0.82 -3.69 -21.30
C LEU A 338 -0.90 -2.53 -20.32
N TRP A 339 -2.10 -2.30 -19.80
CA TRP A 339 -2.44 -1.23 -18.87
C TRP A 339 -3.23 -1.78 -17.68
N LEU A 340 -3.25 -1.02 -16.59
CA LEU A 340 -4.04 -1.26 -15.39
C LEU A 340 -5.07 -0.17 -15.22
N LEU A 341 -6.33 -0.52 -15.04
CA LEU A 341 -7.34 0.38 -14.49
C LEU A 341 -7.44 0.13 -12.98
N LYS A 342 -7.29 1.20 -12.19
CA LYS A 342 -7.38 1.15 -10.72
C LYS A 342 -8.36 2.23 -10.22
N PRO A 343 -9.44 1.86 -9.52
CA PRO A 343 -10.25 2.81 -8.76
C PRO A 343 -9.38 3.53 -7.71
N ALA A 344 -9.47 4.85 -7.61
CA ALA A 344 -8.54 5.65 -6.81
C ALA A 344 -8.65 5.36 -5.30
N ASP A 345 -9.88 5.23 -4.79
CA ASP A 345 -10.18 5.06 -3.36
C ASP A 345 -10.22 3.60 -2.87
N TRP A 346 -10.02 2.62 -3.75
CA TRP A 346 -10.13 1.20 -3.39
C TRP A 346 -8.76 0.58 -3.09
N ASN A 347 -8.72 -0.38 -2.16
CA ASN A 347 -7.47 -0.98 -1.66
C ASN A 347 -7.47 -2.50 -1.85
N ARG A 348 -6.39 -3.18 -1.43
CA ARG A 348 -6.30 -4.66 -1.39
C ARG A 348 -6.39 -5.36 -2.75
N GLY A 349 -6.14 -4.62 -3.84
CA GLY A 349 -6.26 -5.15 -5.20
C GLY A 349 -7.71 -5.30 -5.67
N GLU A 350 -8.67 -4.73 -4.95
CA GLU A 350 -10.07 -4.69 -5.38
C GLU A 350 -10.24 -3.74 -6.57
N GLY A 351 -10.96 -4.21 -7.60
CA GLY A 351 -11.24 -3.44 -8.81
C GLY A 351 -10.05 -3.14 -9.71
N VAL A 352 -8.89 -3.78 -9.49
CA VAL A 352 -7.74 -3.67 -10.40
C VAL A 352 -7.96 -4.59 -11.61
N HIS A 353 -7.98 -4.00 -12.80
CA HIS A 353 -8.18 -4.73 -14.06
C HIS A 353 -7.00 -4.52 -15.01
N VAL A 354 -6.58 -5.58 -15.69
CA VAL A 354 -5.61 -5.50 -16.78
C VAL A 354 -6.39 -5.35 -18.09
N PHE A 355 -6.02 -4.36 -18.91
CA PHE A 355 -6.62 -4.14 -20.22
C PHE A 355 -5.57 -3.85 -21.29
N SER A 356 -5.92 -4.10 -22.55
CA SER A 356 -5.06 -3.80 -23.71
C SER A 356 -5.76 -2.99 -24.80
N THR A 357 -7.06 -2.71 -24.69
CA THR A 357 -7.82 -1.93 -25.69
C THR A 357 -8.67 -0.81 -25.08
N LEU A 358 -9.03 0.19 -25.89
CA LEU A 358 -9.88 1.31 -25.46
C LEU A 358 -11.31 0.85 -25.17
N GLU A 359 -11.81 -0.15 -25.88
CA GLU A 359 -13.14 -0.73 -25.66
C GLU A 359 -13.24 -1.43 -24.29
N GLU A 360 -12.18 -2.16 -23.90
CA GLU A 360 -12.10 -2.82 -22.58
C GLU A 360 -12.17 -1.77 -21.46
N VAL A 361 -11.33 -0.72 -21.52
CA VAL A 361 -11.30 0.30 -20.44
C VAL A 361 -12.56 1.16 -20.40
N GLU A 362 -13.17 1.48 -21.55
CA GLU A 362 -14.45 2.20 -21.58
C GLU A 362 -15.56 1.39 -20.89
N THR A 363 -15.65 0.10 -21.21
CA THR A 363 -16.64 -0.81 -20.62
C THR A 363 -16.45 -0.89 -19.11
N LEU A 364 -15.21 -1.05 -18.65
CA LEU A 364 -14.88 -1.09 -17.22
C LEU A 364 -15.27 0.22 -16.52
N ILE A 365 -14.88 1.37 -17.06
CA ILE A 365 -15.21 2.68 -16.48
C ILE A 365 -16.73 2.88 -16.40
N LYS A 366 -17.48 2.58 -17.47
CA LYS A 366 -18.95 2.66 -17.47
C LYS A 366 -19.57 1.75 -16.42
N SER A 367 -19.03 0.54 -16.22
CA SER A 367 -19.53 -0.39 -15.20
C SER A 367 -19.40 0.16 -13.78
N TYR A 368 -18.30 0.87 -13.48
CA TYR A 368 -18.08 1.51 -12.19
C TYR A 368 -18.88 2.80 -12.03
N TYR A 369 -19.00 3.60 -13.10
CA TYR A 369 -19.70 4.88 -13.05
C TYR A 369 -21.20 4.70 -12.86
N TYR A 370 -21.81 3.75 -13.56
CA TYR A 370 -23.24 3.44 -13.44
C TYR A 370 -23.56 2.38 -12.37
N GLY A 371 -22.54 1.84 -11.69
CA GLY A 371 -22.72 0.89 -10.60
C GLY A 371 -23.59 1.47 -9.48
N LYS A 372 -24.48 0.67 -8.90
CA LYS A 372 -25.35 1.11 -7.78
C LYS A 372 -24.71 0.84 -6.42
N GLY A 373 -24.78 1.81 -5.51
CA GLY A 373 -24.38 1.66 -4.11
C GLY A 373 -22.87 1.80 -3.89
N ASN A 374 -22.29 0.97 -3.01
CA ASN A 374 -20.87 1.01 -2.62
C ASN A 374 -19.87 0.72 -3.76
N TYR A 375 -20.35 0.44 -4.97
CA TYR A 375 -19.53 0.11 -6.13
C TYR A 375 -19.41 1.27 -7.13
N GLU A 376 -20.07 2.40 -6.85
CA GLU A 376 -19.93 3.63 -7.64
C GLU A 376 -18.52 4.20 -7.45
N CYS A 377 -17.78 4.36 -8.54
CA CYS A 377 -16.48 5.01 -8.54
C CYS A 377 -16.41 6.04 -9.68
N LYS A 378 -15.88 7.22 -9.36
CA LYS A 378 -15.75 8.36 -10.30
C LYS A 378 -14.31 8.83 -10.48
N GLU A 379 -13.36 8.21 -9.80
CA GLU A 379 -11.94 8.58 -9.85
C GLU A 379 -11.11 7.33 -10.12
N PHE A 380 -10.31 7.37 -11.17
CA PHE A 380 -9.54 6.23 -11.67
C PHE A 380 -8.11 6.64 -11.97
N VAL A 381 -7.22 5.68 -11.83
CA VAL A 381 -5.85 5.73 -12.33
C VAL A 381 -5.72 4.67 -13.42
N ILE A 382 -5.36 5.12 -14.62
CA ILE A 382 -4.84 4.26 -15.67
C ILE A 382 -3.32 4.24 -15.54
N GLN A 383 -2.75 3.07 -15.29
CA GLN A 383 -1.32 2.92 -15.07
C GLN A 383 -0.74 1.96 -16.11
N LYS A 384 0.45 2.28 -16.65
CA LYS A 384 1.16 1.35 -17.51
C LYS A 384 1.52 0.08 -16.74
N TYR A 385 1.17 -1.08 -17.27
CA TYR A 385 1.53 -2.36 -16.68
C TYR A 385 3.03 -2.64 -16.88
N ILE A 386 3.72 -3.07 -15.82
CA ILE A 386 5.11 -3.54 -15.87
C ILE A 386 5.11 -4.95 -16.47
N GLU A 387 5.36 -5.04 -17.77
CA GLU A 387 5.31 -6.30 -18.54
C GLU A 387 6.52 -7.20 -18.30
N ARG A 388 7.64 -6.61 -17.87
CA ARG A 388 8.92 -7.29 -17.63
C ARG A 388 9.35 -7.20 -16.16
N PRO A 389 8.56 -7.72 -15.21
CA PRO A 389 8.99 -7.76 -13.82
C PRO A 389 10.19 -8.69 -13.67
N LEU A 390 11.06 -8.42 -12.70
CA LEU A 390 11.99 -9.42 -12.20
C LEU A 390 11.18 -10.59 -11.62
N LEU A 391 11.51 -11.81 -12.01
CA LEU A 391 10.79 -13.02 -11.61
C LEU A 391 11.61 -13.85 -10.62
N LEU A 392 10.98 -14.26 -9.54
CA LEU A 392 11.56 -15.16 -8.54
C LEU A 392 11.05 -16.58 -8.80
N SER A 393 11.93 -17.46 -9.28
CA SER A 393 11.56 -18.80 -9.76
C SER A 393 10.39 -18.78 -10.75
N GLY A 394 10.38 -17.81 -11.68
CA GLY A 394 9.33 -17.64 -12.68
C GLY A 394 8.03 -17.01 -12.17
N ARG A 395 7.95 -16.58 -10.90
CA ARG A 395 6.76 -15.97 -10.30
C ARG A 395 6.95 -14.48 -10.06
N LYS A 396 5.86 -13.71 -10.21
CA LYS A 396 5.84 -12.27 -9.94
C LYS A 396 5.90 -12.02 -8.44
N PHE A 397 6.57 -10.94 -8.03
CA PHE A 397 6.57 -10.48 -6.64
C PHE A 397 6.51 -8.96 -6.53
N ASP A 398 6.23 -8.49 -5.32
CA ASP A 398 6.44 -7.11 -4.90
C ASP A 398 7.17 -7.08 -3.54
N ILE A 399 7.70 -5.92 -3.17
CA ILE A 399 8.43 -5.70 -1.91
C ILE A 399 7.63 -4.73 -1.04
N ARG A 400 7.23 -5.16 0.16
CA ARG A 400 6.64 -4.30 1.18
C ARG A 400 7.70 -3.80 2.15
N CYS A 401 7.88 -2.48 2.19
CA CYS A 401 8.66 -1.79 3.21
C CYS A 401 7.73 -1.03 4.16
N TRP A 402 8.19 -0.76 5.39
CA TRP A 402 7.47 0.08 6.34
C TRP A 402 8.19 1.39 6.56
N VAL A 403 7.44 2.49 6.56
CA VAL A 403 7.94 3.84 6.84
C VAL A 403 7.16 4.43 8.01
N LEU A 404 7.83 4.96 9.01
CA LEU A 404 7.25 5.63 10.16
C LEU A 404 7.48 7.12 10.04
N ILE A 405 6.47 7.93 10.36
CA ILE A 405 6.59 9.37 10.55
C ILE A 405 6.25 9.67 12.01
N SER A 406 7.18 10.29 12.74
CA SER A 406 7.00 10.64 14.16
C SER A 406 6.31 11.99 14.35
N GLN A 407 5.96 12.30 15.59
CA GLN A 407 5.42 13.60 16.03
C GLN A 407 6.28 14.80 15.68
N ASP A 408 7.58 14.59 15.49
CA ASP A 408 8.56 15.63 15.17
C ASP A 408 8.77 15.76 13.65
N MET A 409 7.89 15.16 12.85
CA MET A 409 7.97 15.07 11.39
C MET A 409 9.25 14.37 10.89
N GLN A 410 9.96 13.65 11.76
CA GLN A 410 11.06 12.78 11.37
C GLN A 410 10.49 11.51 10.74
N PHE A 411 11.06 11.08 9.61
CA PHE A 411 10.65 9.85 8.95
C PHE A 411 11.76 8.79 8.94
N PHE A 412 11.34 7.55 9.12
CA PHE A 412 12.21 6.40 9.33
C PHE A 412 11.80 5.26 8.40
N LEU A 413 12.78 4.47 7.93
CA LEU A 413 12.55 3.23 7.20
C LEU A 413 12.87 2.05 8.13
N PHE A 414 11.96 1.08 8.22
CA PHE A 414 12.24 -0.14 8.97
C PHE A 414 13.33 -0.93 8.25
N LYS A 415 14.35 -1.42 8.99
CA LYS A 415 15.54 -2.07 8.42
C LYS A 415 15.21 -3.35 7.63
N GLU A 416 14.09 -4.00 7.95
CA GLU A 416 13.58 -5.17 7.24
C GLU A 416 12.37 -4.85 6.36
N ALA A 417 12.17 -5.70 5.36
CA ALA A 417 11.02 -5.70 4.47
C ALA A 417 10.62 -7.15 4.20
N TYR A 418 9.49 -7.35 3.54
CA TYR A 418 9.11 -8.69 3.10
C TYR A 418 8.67 -8.68 1.65
N ILE A 419 8.99 -9.77 0.96
CA ILE A 419 8.59 -10.01 -0.41
C ILE A 419 7.23 -10.69 -0.39
N ARG A 420 6.30 -10.24 -1.22
CA ARG A 420 5.01 -10.90 -1.47
C ARG A 420 5.04 -11.51 -2.84
N THR A 421 4.93 -12.83 -2.92
CA THR A 421 5.03 -13.59 -4.16
C THR A 421 3.64 -14.00 -4.66
N SER A 422 3.48 -14.10 -5.98
CA SER A 422 2.37 -14.86 -6.56
C SER A 422 2.60 -16.36 -6.33
N GLY A 423 1.54 -17.12 -6.08
CA GLY A 423 1.60 -18.58 -6.08
C GLY A 423 1.77 -19.17 -7.49
N THR A 424 1.50 -18.41 -8.54
CA THR A 424 1.39 -18.91 -9.91
C THR A 424 2.51 -18.36 -10.80
N ALA A 425 2.98 -19.18 -11.75
CA ALA A 425 3.98 -18.76 -12.72
C ALA A 425 3.49 -17.55 -13.54
N PHE A 426 4.40 -16.62 -13.81
CA PHE A 426 4.10 -15.41 -14.55
C PHE A 426 3.85 -15.71 -16.03
N SER A 427 2.78 -15.15 -16.58
CA SER A 427 2.45 -15.19 -18.00
C SER A 427 1.68 -13.93 -18.38
N LEU A 428 1.89 -13.43 -19.59
CA LEU A 428 1.08 -12.35 -20.17
C LEU A 428 -0.08 -12.87 -21.02
N ASP A 429 -0.08 -14.17 -21.35
CA ASP A 429 -1.11 -14.81 -22.17
C ASP A 429 -2.38 -15.12 -21.36
N ASN A 430 -2.27 -15.15 -20.04
CA ASN A 430 -3.37 -15.42 -19.12
C ASN A 430 -3.58 -14.23 -18.19
N LYS A 431 -4.71 -13.52 -18.34
CA LYS A 431 -5.10 -12.35 -17.53
C LYS A 431 -5.60 -12.71 -16.10
N ASP A 432 -5.38 -13.94 -15.62
CA ASP A 432 -5.80 -14.35 -14.28
C ASP A 432 -5.15 -13.45 -13.21
N ARG A 433 -5.99 -12.87 -12.36
CA ARG A 433 -5.57 -11.97 -11.28
C ARG A 433 -4.56 -12.62 -10.32
N TYR A 434 -4.59 -13.94 -10.12
CA TYR A 434 -3.63 -14.61 -9.23
C TYR A 434 -2.20 -14.61 -9.80
N ILE A 435 -2.04 -14.48 -11.12
CA ILE A 435 -0.74 -14.33 -11.78
C ILE A 435 -0.22 -12.90 -11.61
N HIS A 436 -1.11 -11.90 -11.74
CA HIS A 436 -0.72 -10.50 -11.87
C HIS A 436 -0.74 -9.69 -10.57
N LEU A 437 -1.52 -10.11 -9.56
CA LEU A 437 -1.68 -9.39 -8.29
C LEU A 437 -1.05 -10.18 -7.14
N THR A 438 -0.04 -9.61 -6.51
CA THR A 438 0.75 -10.21 -5.43
C THR A 438 0.22 -9.88 -4.02
N ASN A 439 -0.81 -9.03 -3.92
CA ASN A 439 -1.41 -8.66 -2.63
C ASN A 439 -1.89 -9.91 -1.87
N ASN A 440 -1.51 -10.02 -0.59
CA ASN A 440 -1.90 -11.15 0.25
C ASN A 440 -3.44 -11.35 0.32
N ALA A 441 -4.20 -10.26 0.29
CA ALA A 441 -5.66 -10.30 0.28
C ALA A 441 -6.25 -11.03 -0.94
N VAL A 442 -5.51 -11.04 -2.06
CA VAL A 442 -5.85 -11.80 -3.27
C VAL A 442 -5.28 -13.21 -3.16
N GLN A 443 -3.98 -13.32 -2.90
CA GLN A 443 -3.25 -14.60 -2.92
C GLN A 443 -3.76 -15.61 -1.90
N LYS A 444 -4.23 -15.19 -0.71
CA LYS A 444 -4.78 -16.10 0.31
C LYS A 444 -6.01 -16.90 -0.13
N ASN A 445 -6.64 -16.50 -1.24
CA ASN A 445 -7.79 -17.21 -1.81
C ASN A 445 -7.38 -18.16 -2.96
N ALA A 446 -6.13 -18.13 -3.39
CA ALA A 446 -5.59 -19.04 -4.40
C ALA A 446 -5.39 -20.45 -3.80
N GLN A 447 -5.57 -21.48 -4.61
CA GLN A 447 -5.43 -22.88 -4.17
C GLN A 447 -4.00 -23.25 -3.77
N ASN A 448 -3.02 -22.57 -4.36
CA ASN A 448 -1.58 -22.74 -4.16
C ASN A 448 -0.99 -21.75 -3.14
N TYR A 449 -1.83 -21.06 -2.35
CA TYR A 449 -1.33 -20.16 -1.31
C TYR A 449 -0.51 -20.92 -0.27
N GLY A 450 0.70 -20.44 0.02
CA GLY A 450 1.61 -21.06 0.95
C GLY A 450 2.39 -22.26 0.38
N GLN A 451 2.21 -22.62 -0.90
CA GLN A 451 2.79 -23.83 -1.46
C GLN A 451 4.32 -23.80 -1.54
N PHE A 452 4.90 -22.65 -1.91
CA PHE A 452 6.35 -22.50 -2.10
C PHE A 452 7.05 -21.90 -0.87
N GLU A 453 6.37 -21.00 -0.17
CA GLU A 453 6.84 -20.37 1.05
C GLU A 453 5.66 -20.02 1.95
N ASP A 454 5.88 -20.01 3.27
CA ASP A 454 4.86 -19.73 4.28
C ASP A 454 4.16 -18.38 3.99
N GLY A 455 2.85 -18.47 3.74
CA GLY A 455 2.01 -17.32 3.43
C GLY A 455 2.39 -16.52 2.17
N ASN A 456 3.08 -17.13 1.20
CA ASN A 456 3.62 -16.44 0.01
C ASN A 456 4.51 -15.24 0.38
N GLN A 457 5.27 -15.37 1.47
CA GLN A 457 6.06 -14.28 2.04
C GLN A 457 7.49 -14.71 2.31
N LEU A 458 8.45 -13.87 1.90
CA LEU A 458 9.88 -14.12 2.07
C LEU A 458 10.54 -12.97 2.82
N SER A 459 11.54 -13.31 3.65
CA SER A 459 12.45 -12.33 4.23
C SER A 459 13.42 -11.81 3.16
N LEU A 460 14.05 -10.66 3.42
CA LEU A 460 15.08 -10.13 2.52
C LEU A 460 16.28 -11.08 2.35
N ASN A 461 16.65 -11.81 3.41
CA ASN A 461 17.72 -12.81 3.35
C ASN A 461 17.33 -13.98 2.44
N ARG A 462 16.12 -14.51 2.58
CA ARG A 462 15.66 -15.61 1.71
C ARG A 462 15.50 -15.15 0.27
N PHE A 463 15.05 -13.91 0.07
CA PHE A 463 15.01 -13.27 -1.24
C PHE A 463 16.39 -13.21 -1.90
N GLN A 464 17.40 -12.72 -1.19
CA GLN A 464 18.77 -12.67 -1.73
C GLN A 464 19.29 -14.06 -2.06
N GLN A 465 19.08 -15.06 -1.20
CA GLN A 465 19.49 -16.44 -1.48
C GLN A 465 18.86 -17.00 -2.77
N LEU A 466 17.58 -16.70 -3.01
CA LEU A 466 16.89 -17.13 -4.24
C LEU A 466 17.41 -16.38 -5.48
N LEU A 467 17.76 -15.10 -5.35
CA LEU A 467 18.42 -14.34 -6.42
C LEU A 467 19.82 -14.88 -6.74
N ASP A 468 20.58 -15.29 -5.72
CA ASP A 468 21.92 -15.87 -5.88
C ASP A 468 21.83 -17.24 -6.59
N GLN A 469 20.80 -18.03 -6.27
CA GLN A 469 20.51 -19.32 -6.93
C GLN A 469 20.12 -19.16 -8.42
N GLN A 470 19.63 -17.99 -8.83
CA GLN A 470 19.30 -17.68 -10.22
C GLN A 470 20.51 -17.10 -11.00
N GLU A 471 21.72 -17.18 -10.44
CA GLU A 471 22.97 -16.65 -11.02
C GLU A 471 22.91 -15.14 -11.30
N THR A 472 22.10 -14.39 -10.53
CA THR A 472 22.09 -12.93 -10.64
C THR A 472 23.32 -12.34 -9.93
N THR A 473 23.95 -11.32 -10.49
CA THR A 473 24.99 -10.52 -9.80
C THR A 473 24.40 -9.44 -8.89
N TYR A 474 23.08 -9.41 -8.78
CA TYR A 474 22.34 -8.37 -8.10
C TYR A 474 22.32 -8.62 -6.59
N ASN A 475 22.94 -7.71 -5.84
CA ASN A 475 22.85 -7.71 -4.39
C ASN A 475 21.83 -6.65 -3.95
N PHE A 476 20.65 -7.10 -3.53
CA PHE A 476 19.54 -6.22 -3.17
C PHE A 476 19.91 -5.26 -2.04
N ARG A 477 20.61 -5.74 -0.99
CA ARG A 477 21.02 -4.87 0.13
C ARG A 477 22.02 -3.78 -0.28
N LYS A 478 22.93 -4.06 -1.20
CA LYS A 478 23.95 -3.10 -1.66
C LYS A 478 23.45 -2.18 -2.78
N GLN A 479 22.53 -2.65 -3.62
CA GLN A 479 22.11 -1.94 -4.83
C GLN A 479 20.66 -1.47 -4.76
N GLY A 480 19.71 -2.34 -4.39
CA GLY A 480 18.28 -2.01 -4.33
C GLY A 480 17.87 -1.22 -3.08
N TRP A 481 18.42 -1.56 -1.92
CA TRP A 481 18.05 -0.91 -0.65
C TRP A 481 18.39 0.59 -0.61
N PRO A 482 19.55 1.06 -1.12
CA PRO A 482 19.79 2.50 -1.28
C PRO A 482 18.74 3.19 -2.17
N MET A 483 18.34 2.56 -3.28
CA MET A 483 17.29 3.11 -4.15
C MET A 483 15.94 3.23 -3.44
N ILE A 484 15.57 2.24 -2.60
CA ILE A 484 14.38 2.33 -1.75
C ILE A 484 14.46 3.55 -0.84
N LYS A 485 15.59 3.76 -0.16
CA LYS A 485 15.79 4.93 0.72
C LYS A 485 15.64 6.24 -0.04
N ASP A 486 16.21 6.33 -1.23
CA ASP A 486 16.13 7.54 -2.05
C ASP A 486 14.70 7.82 -2.51
N VAL A 487 13.97 6.79 -2.96
CA VAL A 487 12.55 6.94 -3.33
C VAL A 487 11.69 7.35 -2.11
N VAL A 488 11.95 6.77 -0.93
CA VAL A 488 11.26 7.19 0.31
C VAL A 488 11.53 8.66 0.60
N LYS A 489 12.80 9.12 0.55
CA LYS A 489 13.14 10.54 0.74
C LYS A 489 12.45 11.44 -0.29
N ILE A 490 12.47 11.07 -1.58
CA ILE A 490 11.81 11.81 -2.66
C ILE A 490 10.32 11.95 -2.39
N THR A 491 9.63 10.84 -2.07
CA THR A 491 8.19 10.88 -1.80
C THR A 491 7.84 11.71 -0.56
N MET A 492 8.65 11.62 0.50
CA MET A 492 8.46 12.42 1.72
C MET A 492 8.72 13.92 1.50
N ASN A 493 9.62 14.28 0.59
CA ASN A 493 9.84 15.69 0.21
C ASN A 493 8.81 16.20 -0.81
N SER A 494 8.14 15.29 -1.53
CA SER A 494 7.10 15.66 -2.51
C SER A 494 5.75 15.98 -1.86
N THR A 495 5.51 15.49 -0.65
CA THR A 495 4.23 15.62 0.04
C THR A 495 4.16 16.87 0.89
N ARG A 496 2.98 17.50 0.94
CA ARG A 496 2.67 18.58 1.90
C ARG A 496 1.96 18.02 3.13
N LEU A 497 2.61 17.04 3.76
CA LEU A 497 2.08 16.39 4.95
C LEU A 497 1.92 17.42 6.07
N ASN A 498 0.85 17.34 6.86
CA ASN A 498 0.67 18.17 8.05
C ASN A 498 0.81 19.71 7.81
N LYS A 499 0.28 20.22 6.69
CA LYS A 499 0.34 21.66 6.32
C LYS A 499 -0.09 22.65 7.42
N ARG A 500 -0.91 22.20 8.38
CA ARG A 500 -1.41 23.00 9.51
C ARG A 500 -0.52 22.93 10.76
N ASN A 501 0.65 22.28 10.66
CA ASN A 501 1.63 22.13 11.74
C ASN A 501 1.02 21.58 13.03
N ARG A 502 0.23 20.50 12.92
CA ARG A 502 -0.35 19.80 14.06
C ARG A 502 0.74 19.04 14.81
N LYS A 503 0.69 19.06 16.14
CA LYS A 503 1.60 18.30 17.00
C LYS A 503 1.08 16.89 17.25
N TYR A 504 1.96 15.98 17.65
CA TYR A 504 1.57 14.65 18.17
C TYR A 504 0.80 13.77 17.15
N GLY A 505 1.08 13.91 15.86
CA GLY A 505 0.72 12.88 14.88
C GLY A 505 1.79 11.79 14.83
N MET A 506 1.42 10.55 14.61
CA MET A 506 2.36 9.55 14.10
C MET A 506 1.69 8.81 12.95
N GLN A 507 2.46 8.33 11.97
CA GLN A 507 1.89 7.60 10.85
C GLN A 507 2.79 6.43 10.47
N LEU A 508 2.22 5.24 10.50
CA LEU A 508 2.83 4.06 9.91
C LEU A 508 2.33 3.92 8.48
N LEU A 509 3.26 3.79 7.53
CA LEU A 509 3.01 3.67 6.11
C LEU A 509 3.58 2.34 5.58
N GLY A 510 2.91 1.75 4.59
CA GLY A 510 3.43 0.62 3.83
C GLY A 510 3.79 1.04 2.42
N TYR A 511 5.06 0.95 2.04
CA TYR A 511 5.51 1.23 0.68
C TYR A 511 5.59 -0.07 -0.10
N ASP A 512 5.05 -0.07 -1.32
CA ASP A 512 4.99 -1.23 -2.20
C ASP A 512 5.87 -0.96 -3.42
N PHE A 513 6.92 -1.77 -3.60
CA PHE A 513 7.85 -1.65 -4.72
C PHE A 513 7.81 -2.88 -5.62
N MET A 514 8.21 -2.69 -6.87
CA MET A 514 8.49 -3.76 -7.83
C MET A 514 9.85 -3.52 -8.46
N ILE A 515 10.55 -4.59 -8.83
CA ILE A 515 11.79 -4.51 -9.60
C ILE A 515 11.49 -5.10 -10.98
N ASP A 516 11.94 -4.44 -12.04
CA ASP A 516 11.85 -4.97 -13.40
C ASP A 516 13.08 -5.81 -13.77
N GLU A 517 13.03 -6.49 -14.92
CA GLU A 517 14.13 -7.33 -15.41
C GLU A 517 15.47 -6.59 -15.54
N ASN A 518 15.44 -5.26 -15.73
CA ASN A 518 16.61 -4.40 -15.86
C ASN A 518 17.08 -3.88 -14.51
N LEU A 519 16.58 -4.46 -13.41
CA LEU A 519 16.88 -4.09 -12.04
C LEU A 519 16.45 -2.66 -11.67
N LYS A 520 15.55 -2.04 -12.46
CA LYS A 520 14.97 -0.74 -12.10
C LYS A 520 13.89 -0.94 -11.04
N LEU A 521 13.98 -0.14 -9.98
CA LEU A 521 13.03 -0.10 -8.89
C LEU A 521 11.87 0.83 -9.24
N TRP A 522 10.65 0.35 -9.06
CA TRP A 522 9.41 1.08 -9.29
C TRP A 522 8.62 1.18 -7.99
N LEU A 523 8.23 2.39 -7.59
CA LEU A 523 7.24 2.58 -6.53
C LEU A 523 5.83 2.36 -7.12
N ILE A 524 5.07 1.46 -6.51
CA ILE A 524 3.74 1.06 -6.99
C ILE A 524 2.63 1.80 -6.24
N GLU A 525 2.72 1.84 -4.91
CA GLU A 525 1.78 2.54 -4.05
C GLU A 525 2.37 2.79 -2.65
N VAL A 526 1.76 3.75 -1.93
CA VAL A 526 2.01 3.98 -0.51
C VAL A 526 0.69 3.82 0.24
N ASN A 527 0.67 2.99 1.27
CA ASN A 527 -0.51 2.59 2.01
C ASN A 527 -0.55 3.31 3.38
N ALA A 528 -1.61 4.10 3.64
CA ALA A 528 -1.79 4.80 4.92
C ALA A 528 -2.08 3.86 6.11
N ASN A 529 -2.56 2.65 5.82
CA ASN A 529 -2.92 1.66 6.81
C ASN A 529 -2.37 0.30 6.33
N PRO A 530 -1.05 0.07 6.47
CA PRO A 530 -0.42 -1.18 6.05
C PRO A 530 -1.01 -2.37 6.81
N CYS A 531 -1.09 -3.52 6.15
CA CYS A 531 -1.63 -4.74 6.75
C CYS A 531 -0.82 -5.13 7.99
N LEU A 532 -1.50 -5.36 9.12
CA LEU A 532 -0.92 -5.83 10.38
C LEU A 532 -1.27 -7.30 10.68
N GLU A 533 -1.77 -8.06 9.70
CA GLU A 533 -2.05 -9.49 9.88
C GLU A 533 -0.75 -10.29 10.00
N GLU A 534 -0.67 -11.12 11.04
CA GLU A 534 0.45 -12.02 11.32
C GLU A 534 0.33 -13.32 10.49
N SER A 535 0.17 -13.17 9.17
CA SER A 535 -0.25 -14.23 8.24
C SER A 535 0.81 -15.29 7.89
N SER A 536 2.04 -15.10 8.36
CA SER A 536 3.17 -16.04 8.25
C SER A 536 4.03 -15.95 9.51
N ASN A 537 4.91 -16.92 9.74
CA ASN A 537 5.87 -16.88 10.83
C ASN A 537 6.83 -15.69 10.73
N LEU A 538 7.18 -15.28 9.50
CA LEU A 538 7.95 -14.06 9.26
C LEU A 538 7.21 -12.81 9.78
N LEU A 539 5.93 -12.66 9.47
CA LEU A 539 5.17 -11.48 9.90
C LEU A 539 4.81 -11.52 11.40
N LYS A 540 4.61 -12.70 11.99
CA LYS A 540 4.52 -12.89 13.45
C LYS A 540 5.77 -12.39 14.17
N MET A 541 6.93 -12.45 13.52
CA MET A 541 8.19 -11.94 14.07
C MET A 541 8.35 -10.42 13.81
N LEU A 542 8.20 -9.97 12.56
CA LEU A 542 8.52 -8.60 12.17
C LEU A 542 7.49 -7.56 12.64
N ILE A 543 6.19 -7.83 12.52
CA ILE A 543 5.15 -6.81 12.78
C ILE A 543 5.13 -6.38 14.25
N PRO A 544 5.18 -7.30 15.24
CA PRO A 544 5.23 -6.91 16.63
C PRO A 544 6.47 -6.07 16.96
N ARG A 545 7.65 -6.46 16.46
CA ARG A 545 8.90 -5.68 16.65
C ARG A 545 8.80 -4.30 16.02
N MET A 546 8.31 -4.22 14.78
CA MET A 546 8.14 -2.97 14.05
C MET A 546 7.24 -1.98 14.80
N LEU A 547 6.07 -2.43 15.29
CA LEU A 547 5.15 -1.59 16.05
C LEU A 547 5.73 -1.18 17.40
N ASP A 548 6.38 -2.10 18.11
CA ASP A 548 6.95 -1.81 19.41
C ASP A 548 8.08 -0.75 19.33
N ASP A 549 8.99 -0.91 18.37
CA ASP A 549 10.07 0.05 18.14
C ASP A 549 9.54 1.40 17.62
N ALA A 550 8.41 1.39 16.91
CA ALA A 550 7.75 2.63 16.50
C ALA A 550 7.19 3.38 17.70
N PHE A 551 6.59 2.67 18.67
CA PHE A 551 6.07 3.28 19.90
C PHE A 551 7.18 3.86 20.79
N LYS A 552 8.35 3.21 20.83
CA LYS A 552 9.55 3.75 21.52
C LYS A 552 10.00 5.10 20.94
N LEU A 553 9.88 5.29 19.61
CA LEU A 553 10.23 6.54 18.93
C LEU A 553 9.13 7.59 18.93
N THR A 554 7.91 7.22 19.32
CA THR A 554 6.74 8.09 19.23
C THR A 554 6.05 8.26 20.57
N LEU A 555 5.17 7.33 20.93
CA LEU A 555 4.39 7.39 22.17
C LEU A 555 5.29 7.59 23.39
N ASP A 556 6.35 6.79 23.52
CA ASP A 556 7.18 6.79 24.73
C ASP A 556 8.05 8.06 24.82
N GLN A 557 8.26 8.77 23.71
CA GLN A 557 8.94 10.09 23.68
C GLN A 557 8.02 11.24 24.12
N VAL A 558 6.71 11.11 23.89
CA VAL A 558 5.72 12.16 24.20
C VAL A 558 5.07 11.95 25.56
N PHE A 559 4.83 10.70 25.92
CA PHE A 559 4.12 10.26 27.11
C PHE A 559 5.06 9.44 27.99
N THR A 560 6.16 10.06 28.40
CA THR A 560 7.13 9.47 29.31
C THR A 560 6.61 9.59 30.76
N PRO A 561 6.53 8.49 31.52
CA PRO A 561 6.15 8.57 32.92
C PRO A 561 7.22 9.34 33.73
N GLU A 562 6.79 10.11 34.73
CA GLU A 562 7.70 10.80 35.66
C GLU A 562 8.50 9.84 36.56
N VAL A 563 8.03 8.59 36.67
CA VAL A 563 8.66 7.52 37.43
C VAL A 563 9.36 6.57 36.46
N ASP A 564 10.65 6.34 36.68
CA ASP A 564 11.39 5.28 36.00
C ASP A 564 10.89 3.91 36.48
N PHE A 565 10.24 3.16 35.59
CA PHE A 565 9.77 1.81 35.86
C PHE A 565 10.83 0.73 35.53
N GLY A 566 12.06 1.15 35.20
CA GLY A 566 13.16 0.29 34.79
C GLY A 566 13.23 0.05 33.28
N LEU A 567 14.32 -0.59 32.84
CA LEU A 567 14.52 -0.91 31.43
C LEU A 567 13.50 -1.92 30.93
N TRP A 568 12.82 -1.52 29.88
CA TRP A 568 11.78 -2.27 29.21
C TRP A 568 12.40 -3.31 28.28
N LEU A 569 12.21 -4.62 28.53
CA LEU A 569 12.67 -5.70 27.64
C LEU A 569 11.49 -6.47 27.03
N PRO A 570 10.72 -5.86 26.11
CA PRO A 570 9.79 -6.58 25.28
C PRO A 570 10.60 -7.45 24.32
N LYS A 571 10.51 -8.78 24.48
CA LYS A 571 11.20 -9.72 23.61
C LYS A 571 10.46 -9.90 22.28
N PHE A 572 10.39 -8.85 21.46
CA PHE A 572 10.05 -8.99 20.05
C PHE A 572 11.33 -9.21 19.26
N LYS A 573 11.94 -10.38 19.48
CA LYS A 573 13.20 -10.75 18.86
C LYS A 573 12.99 -10.87 17.35
N VAL A 574 13.94 -10.31 16.60
CA VAL A 574 14.09 -10.56 15.17
C VAL A 574 15.47 -11.13 14.96
N ASP A 575 15.58 -12.20 14.18
CA ASP A 575 16.86 -12.83 13.92
C ASP A 575 17.86 -11.81 13.36
N GLN A 576 19.13 -11.90 13.79
CA GLN A 576 20.25 -11.03 13.38
C GLN A 576 20.21 -9.59 13.91
N TYR A 577 19.22 -9.23 14.72
CA TYR A 577 19.15 -7.92 15.38
C TYR A 577 19.17 -8.08 16.90
N GLU A 578 19.89 -7.18 17.57
CA GLU A 578 19.89 -7.14 19.03
C GLU A 578 18.54 -6.63 19.54
N ASP A 579 18.08 -7.15 20.67
CA ASP A 579 16.77 -6.76 21.24
C ASP A 579 16.73 -5.27 21.66
N GLN A 580 17.90 -4.68 21.98
CA GLN A 580 18.02 -3.28 22.38
C GLN A 580 18.12 -2.31 21.18
N GLU A 581 18.44 -2.82 19.99
CA GLU A 581 18.60 -2.00 18.80
C GLU A 581 17.22 -1.54 18.29
N ASN A 582 17.04 -0.25 18.01
CA ASN A 582 15.85 0.19 17.28
C ASN A 582 16.01 -0.14 15.79
N MET A 583 15.05 -0.88 15.24
CA MET A 583 15.08 -1.31 13.84
C MET A 583 14.59 -0.24 12.85
N TRP A 584 14.18 0.95 13.32
CA TRP A 584 13.87 2.09 12.47
C TRP A 584 15.11 2.93 12.18
N GLU A 585 15.47 3.04 10.90
CA GLU A 585 16.56 3.88 10.43
C GLU A 585 16.03 5.26 10.04
N SER A 586 16.52 6.33 10.67
CA SER A 586 16.16 7.70 10.30
C SER A 586 16.64 8.04 8.89
N LEU A 587 15.74 8.56 8.05
CA LEU A 587 16.07 9.00 6.69
C LEU A 587 16.00 10.52 6.50
N GLY A 588 15.37 11.26 7.42
CA GLY A 588 15.29 12.71 7.37
C GLY A 588 14.06 13.26 8.09
N PHE A 589 13.74 14.52 7.81
CA PHE A 589 12.54 15.21 8.28
C PHE A 589 11.69 15.63 7.08
N CYS A 590 10.38 15.51 7.20
CA CYS A 590 9.47 16.06 6.18
C CYS A 590 9.65 17.58 6.10
N SER A 591 9.70 18.10 4.87
CA SER A 591 9.86 19.53 4.57
C SER A 591 8.67 20.40 4.92
#